data_AF-A0A3R6YX20-F1
#
_entry.id   AF-A0A3R6YX20-F1
#
_cell.length_a   1.000
_cell.length_b   1.000
_cell.length_c   1.000
_cell.angle_alpha   90.00
_cell.angle_beta   90.00
_cell.angle_gamma   90.00
#
_symmetry.space_group_name_H-M   'P 1'
#
loop_
_entity.id
_entity.type
_entity.pdbx_description
1 polymer ?
#
loop_
_entity_poly.entity_id
_entity_poly.type
_entity_poly.pdbx_seq_one_letter_code
_entity_poly.pdbx_strand_id
1 'polypeptide(L)'
;MFVAQNRSHFATCATAPQFKGLDVWINVHQFELCELLSPPGRYVLYGEWLYAQHSIAYSKLPSYFLAFDMYDRERECFWSVSKLDEALADTSIHMVPTVFSGSCSTMGQVQALLETPSKFYDGFVEGVVIRKECGGILDAKAKLVRDDFLQHIDDHWTKKGVVKNHLRFF
;
A
#
# COMPACT_ATOMS: atom_id res chain seq x y z
N MET A 1 -12.65 10.23 -15.62
CA MET A 1 -11.20 10.56 -15.56
C MET A 1 -10.74 10.26 -14.15
N PHE A 2 -9.70 9.44 -13.99
CA PHE A 2 -9.13 9.15 -12.66
C PHE A 2 -8.24 10.29 -12.21
N VAL A 3 -8.20 10.50 -10.90
CA VAL A 3 -7.31 11.48 -10.27
C VAL A 3 -6.47 10.76 -9.24
N ALA A 4 -5.16 10.89 -9.32
CA ALA A 4 -4.23 10.37 -8.33
C ALA A 4 -3.76 11.51 -7.40
N GLN A 5 -3.62 11.22 -6.12
CA GLN A 5 -3.20 12.18 -5.10
C GLN A 5 -2.13 11.55 -4.21
N ASN A 6 -1.06 12.30 -3.93
CA ASN A 6 -0.14 11.95 -2.85
C ASN A 6 -0.66 12.55 -1.52
N ARG A 7 0.15 12.53 -0.45
CA ARG A 7 -0.28 13.05 0.86
C ARG A 7 -0.60 14.55 0.90
N SER A 8 -0.20 15.32 -0.12
CA SER A 8 -0.29 16.78 -0.12
C SER A 8 -1.07 17.35 -1.31
N HIS A 9 -0.89 16.80 -2.52
CA HIS A 9 -1.45 17.35 -3.76
C HIS A 9 -1.68 16.27 -4.82
N PHE A 10 -2.42 16.63 -5.88
CA PHE A 10 -2.65 15.77 -7.02
C PHE A 10 -1.36 15.48 -7.78
N ALA A 11 -1.16 14.22 -8.15
CA ALA A 11 0.08 13.74 -8.77
C ALA A 11 -0.20 13.14 -10.16
N THR A 12 0.73 13.36 -11.06
CA THR A 12 0.81 12.75 -12.40
C THR A 12 2.25 12.34 -12.69
N CYS A 13 2.50 11.73 -13.84
CA CYS A 13 3.86 11.43 -14.28
C CYS A 13 4.79 12.65 -14.37
N ALA A 14 4.24 13.86 -14.49
CA ALA A 14 4.99 15.11 -14.58
C ALA A 14 5.32 15.73 -13.21
N THR A 15 4.70 15.26 -12.12
CA THR A 15 4.84 15.88 -10.79
C THR A 15 6.26 15.72 -10.23
N ALA A 16 6.84 14.53 -10.32
CA ALA A 16 8.21 14.26 -9.87
C ALA A 16 8.74 12.96 -10.51
N PRO A 17 10.07 12.76 -10.58
CA PRO A 17 10.65 11.56 -11.19
C PRO A 17 10.16 10.23 -10.57
N GLN A 18 9.80 10.22 -9.28
CA GLN A 18 9.22 9.06 -8.60
C GLN A 18 7.84 8.67 -9.14
N PHE A 19 7.09 9.60 -9.74
CA PHE A 19 5.75 9.35 -10.29
C PHE A 19 5.76 9.04 -11.79
N LYS A 20 6.93 8.95 -12.44
CA LYS A 20 7.04 8.81 -13.89
C LYS A 20 6.26 7.62 -14.47
N GLY A 21 6.06 6.54 -13.71
CA GLY A 21 5.27 5.38 -14.11
C GLY A 21 3.76 5.45 -13.81
N LEU A 22 3.29 6.48 -13.12
CA LEU A 22 1.94 6.54 -12.55
C LEU A 22 0.85 6.54 -13.62
N ASP A 23 0.96 7.43 -14.60
CA ASP A 23 -0.06 7.55 -15.66
C ASP A 23 -0.12 6.27 -16.52
N VAL A 24 1.01 5.60 -16.74
CA VAL A 24 1.05 4.31 -17.44
C VAL A 24 0.31 3.25 -16.62
N TRP A 25 0.57 3.18 -15.32
CA TRP A 25 -0.11 2.25 -14.42
C TRP A 25 -1.64 2.48 -14.43
N ILE A 26 -2.08 3.72 -14.27
CA ILE A 26 -3.51 4.07 -14.32
C ILE A 26 -4.15 3.64 -15.64
N ASN A 27 -3.47 3.86 -16.77
CA ASN A 27 -3.99 3.48 -18.08
C ASN A 27 -4.09 1.96 -18.26
N VAL A 28 -3.14 1.19 -17.73
CA VAL A 28 -3.18 -0.29 -17.77
C VAL A 28 -4.37 -0.81 -16.97
N HIS A 29 -4.65 -0.23 -15.80
CA HIS A 29 -5.71 -0.69 -14.90
C HIS A 29 -7.05 0.07 -15.08
N GLN A 30 -7.20 0.88 -16.12
CA GLN A 30 -8.31 1.84 -16.23
C GLN A 30 -9.70 1.20 -16.18
N PHE A 31 -9.88 0.01 -16.76
CA PHE A 31 -11.17 -0.69 -16.77
C PHE A 31 -11.50 -1.26 -15.39
N GLU A 32 -10.53 -1.89 -14.73
CA GLU A 32 -10.67 -2.41 -13.37
C GLU A 32 -10.95 -1.28 -12.38
N LEU A 33 -10.25 -0.15 -12.52
CA LEU A 33 -10.46 1.04 -11.70
C LEU A 33 -11.84 1.67 -11.93
N CYS A 34 -12.38 1.61 -13.15
CA CYS A 34 -13.73 2.12 -13.46
C CYS A 34 -14.77 1.34 -12.68
N GLU A 35 -14.70 0.02 -12.70
CA GLU A 35 -15.63 -0.86 -11.98
C GLU A 35 -15.44 -0.72 -10.46
N LEU A 36 -14.19 -0.80 -9.98
CA LEU A 36 -13.87 -0.76 -8.56
C LEU A 36 -14.25 0.57 -7.90
N LEU A 37 -14.12 1.68 -8.61
CA LEU A 37 -14.42 3.03 -8.11
C LEU A 37 -15.82 3.53 -8.49
N SER A 38 -16.68 2.65 -9.02
CA SER A 38 -18.06 2.96 -9.32
C SER A 38 -18.94 2.94 -8.06
N PRO A 39 -19.87 3.89 -7.86
CA PRO A 39 -20.15 5.02 -8.72
C PRO A 39 -19.08 6.12 -8.62
N PRO A 40 -18.83 6.89 -9.70
CA PRO A 40 -17.81 7.91 -9.73
C PRO A 40 -17.89 8.88 -8.55
N GLY A 41 -16.77 9.03 -7.84
CA GLY A 41 -16.63 9.97 -6.73
C GLY A 41 -17.03 9.42 -5.36
N ARG A 42 -17.51 8.18 -5.25
CA ARG A 42 -17.81 7.56 -3.96
C ARG A 42 -16.58 6.91 -3.32
N TYR A 43 -15.83 6.14 -4.08
CA TYR A 43 -14.75 5.32 -3.55
C TYR A 43 -13.37 5.95 -3.79
N VAL A 44 -12.47 5.76 -2.82
CA VAL A 44 -11.06 6.15 -2.92
C VAL A 44 -10.20 4.95 -2.56
N LEU A 45 -9.47 4.43 -3.55
CA LEU A 45 -8.48 3.37 -3.35
C LEU A 45 -7.17 3.98 -2.85
N TYR A 46 -6.72 3.53 -1.69
CA TYR A 46 -5.43 3.87 -1.11
C TYR A 46 -4.44 2.73 -1.32
N GLY A 47 -3.22 3.11 -1.64
CA GLY A 47 -2.12 2.17 -1.81
C GLY A 47 -0.77 2.86 -1.71
N GLU A 48 0.28 2.04 -1.67
CA GLU A 48 1.66 2.49 -1.64
C GLU A 48 2.24 2.47 -3.06
N TRP A 49 2.82 3.60 -3.47
CA TRP A 49 3.48 3.74 -4.77
C TRP A 49 4.99 3.49 -4.63
N LEU A 50 5.41 2.29 -5.03
CA LEU A 50 6.73 1.72 -4.81
C LEU A 50 7.62 1.78 -6.05
N TYR A 51 7.41 2.76 -6.94
CA TYR A 51 8.25 2.91 -8.14
C TYR A 51 9.69 3.25 -7.81
N ALA A 52 9.90 4.22 -6.91
CA ALA A 52 11.22 4.65 -6.48
C ALA A 52 11.65 3.86 -5.23
N GLN A 53 12.92 3.47 -5.21
CA GLN A 53 13.56 2.97 -4.00
C GLN A 53 13.71 4.12 -3.01
N HIS A 54 13.19 3.91 -1.80
CA HIS A 54 13.40 4.79 -0.65
C HIS A 54 14.41 4.11 0.29
N SER A 55 14.00 3.72 1.50
CA SER A 55 14.88 3.08 2.48
C SER A 55 15.17 1.60 2.18
N ILE A 56 14.26 0.91 1.48
CA ILE A 56 14.37 -0.52 1.16
C ILE A 56 14.40 -0.71 -0.35
N ALA A 57 15.38 -1.49 -0.82
CA ALA A 57 15.47 -1.97 -2.19
C ALA A 57 14.52 -3.15 -2.40
N TYR A 58 13.26 -2.87 -2.76
CA TYR A 58 12.31 -3.93 -3.03
C TYR A 58 12.66 -4.67 -4.33
N SER A 59 12.80 -5.99 -4.25
CA SER A 59 13.31 -6.84 -5.34
C SER A 59 12.29 -7.85 -5.88
N LYS A 60 11.13 -7.99 -5.23
CA LYS A 60 10.12 -9.02 -5.53
C LYS A 60 8.69 -8.45 -5.59
N LEU A 61 8.52 -7.20 -6.02
CA LEU A 61 7.19 -6.56 -6.06
C LEU A 61 6.32 -7.13 -7.19
N PRO A 62 5.05 -7.45 -6.95
CA PRO A 62 4.15 -7.87 -8.04
C PRO A 62 3.69 -6.68 -8.90
N SER A 63 3.64 -5.48 -8.31
CA SER A 63 3.26 -4.22 -8.97
C SER A 63 3.93 -3.03 -8.27
N TYR A 64 4.04 -1.90 -8.97
CA TYR A 64 4.49 -0.64 -8.37
C TYR A 64 3.42 0.00 -7.48
N PHE A 65 2.17 -0.39 -7.61
CA PHE A 65 1.11 0.04 -6.70
C PHE A 65 0.59 -1.17 -5.92
N LEU A 66 0.60 -1.05 -4.60
CA LEU A 66 -0.01 -2.04 -3.71
C LEU A 66 -1.14 -1.40 -2.92
N ALA A 67 -2.37 -1.87 -3.15
CA ALA A 67 -3.54 -1.42 -2.42
C ALA A 67 -3.47 -1.83 -0.94
N PHE A 68 -4.00 -1.01 -0.04
CA PHE A 68 -4.12 -1.36 1.38
C PHE A 68 -5.39 -0.83 2.06
N ASP A 69 -6.13 0.09 1.43
CA ASP A 69 -7.36 0.65 1.99
C ASP A 69 -8.33 1.05 0.88
N MET A 70 -9.63 0.95 1.17
CA MET A 70 -10.70 1.56 0.37
C MET A 70 -11.57 2.41 1.27
N TYR A 71 -11.72 3.69 0.93
CA TYR A 71 -12.59 4.61 1.65
C TYR A 71 -13.90 4.80 0.90
N ASP A 72 -15.02 4.60 1.60
CA ASP A 72 -16.36 4.90 1.13
C ASP A 72 -16.74 6.30 1.62
N ARG A 73 -16.76 7.29 0.71
CA ARG A 73 -17.09 8.68 1.06
C ARG A 73 -18.55 8.88 1.44
N GLU A 74 -19.45 8.01 0.99
CA GLU A 74 -20.87 8.10 1.31
C GLU A 74 -21.14 7.60 2.73
N ARG A 75 -20.42 6.55 3.15
CA ARG A 75 -20.54 5.95 4.49
C ARG A 75 -19.52 6.48 5.49
N GLU A 76 -18.59 7.32 5.02
CA GLU A 76 -17.49 7.91 5.80
C GLU A 76 -16.66 6.87 6.57
N CYS A 77 -16.41 5.71 5.96
CA CYS A 77 -15.71 4.60 6.59
C CYS A 77 -14.74 3.92 5.64
N PHE A 78 -13.70 3.30 6.20
CA PHE A 78 -12.84 2.37 5.46
C PHE A 78 -13.44 0.96 5.48
N TRP A 79 -13.28 0.23 4.39
CA TRP A 79 -13.66 -1.19 4.31
C TRP A 79 -12.78 -2.07 5.20
N SER A 80 -13.32 -3.25 5.55
CA SER A 80 -12.50 -4.35 6.11
C SER A 80 -11.50 -4.87 5.07
N VAL A 81 -10.43 -5.52 5.53
CA VAL A 81 -9.48 -6.20 4.64
C VAL A 81 -10.19 -7.24 3.78
N SER A 82 -11.11 -8.03 4.36
CA SER A 82 -11.84 -9.06 3.62
C SER A 82 -12.64 -8.48 2.45
N LYS A 83 -13.30 -7.34 2.66
CA LYS A 83 -14.12 -6.70 1.63
C LYS A 83 -13.26 -6.09 0.53
N LEU A 84 -12.10 -5.53 0.90
CA LEU A 84 -11.13 -5.05 -0.10
C LEU A 84 -10.55 -6.21 -0.91
N ASP A 85 -10.18 -7.30 -0.24
CA ASP A 85 -9.64 -8.51 -0.89
C ASP A 85 -10.65 -9.10 -1.90
N GLU A 86 -11.90 -9.27 -1.50
CA GLU A 86 -12.99 -9.70 -2.37
C GLU A 86 -13.17 -8.76 -3.59
N ALA A 87 -13.11 -7.45 -3.37
CA ALA A 87 -13.26 -6.47 -4.45
C ALA A 87 -12.06 -6.43 -5.42
N LEU A 88 -10.88 -6.85 -4.97
CA LEU A 88 -9.67 -6.91 -5.79
C LEU A 88 -9.42 -8.29 -6.41
N ALA A 89 -10.14 -9.33 -5.98
CA ALA A 89 -9.90 -10.73 -6.35
C ALA A 89 -9.88 -10.97 -7.87
N ASP A 90 -10.76 -10.29 -8.62
CA ASP A 90 -10.86 -10.40 -10.08
C ASP A 90 -10.10 -9.30 -10.83
N THR A 91 -9.19 -8.61 -10.14
CA THR A 91 -8.36 -7.54 -10.71
C THR A 91 -6.88 -7.91 -10.70
N SER A 92 -6.11 -7.25 -11.55
CA SER A 92 -4.64 -7.28 -11.53
C SER A 92 -4.03 -6.30 -10.51
N ILE A 93 -4.86 -5.63 -9.69
CA ILE A 93 -4.40 -4.72 -8.64
C ILE A 93 -4.09 -5.53 -7.38
N HIS A 94 -2.81 -5.59 -7.04
CA HIS A 94 -2.36 -6.35 -5.87
C HIS A 94 -2.55 -5.58 -4.56
N MET A 95 -2.97 -6.29 -3.51
CA MET A 95 -3.03 -5.78 -2.14
C MET A 95 -1.73 -6.08 -1.37
N VAL A 96 -1.41 -5.27 -0.36
CA VAL A 96 -0.39 -5.60 0.63
C VAL A 96 -0.75 -6.91 1.37
N PRO A 97 0.23 -7.75 1.76
CA PRO A 97 -0.06 -9.04 2.35
C PRO A 97 -0.53 -8.92 3.80
N THR A 98 -1.57 -9.67 4.15
CA THR A 98 -1.92 -9.92 5.55
C THR A 98 -0.85 -10.78 6.22
N VAL A 99 -0.20 -10.22 7.24
CA VAL A 99 0.83 -10.93 8.03
C VAL A 99 0.19 -11.86 9.06
N PHE A 100 -0.88 -11.41 9.71
CA PHE A 100 -1.58 -12.16 10.75
C PHE A 100 -3.04 -11.72 10.82
N SER A 101 -3.94 -12.67 11.09
CA SER A 101 -5.35 -12.41 11.38
C SER A 101 -5.75 -13.22 12.61
N GLY A 102 -6.33 -12.55 13.61
CA GLY A 102 -6.67 -13.14 14.89
C GLY A 102 -6.54 -12.14 16.05
N SER A 103 -6.45 -12.66 17.26
CA SER A 103 -6.33 -11.84 18.47
C SER A 103 -4.92 -11.92 19.04
N CYS A 104 -4.33 -10.76 19.33
CA CYS A 104 -3.13 -10.63 20.13
C CYS A 104 -3.52 -10.19 21.55
N SER A 105 -3.22 -11.03 22.53
CA SER A 105 -3.48 -10.77 23.96
C SER A 105 -2.40 -9.93 24.64
N THR A 106 -1.20 -9.86 24.05
CA THR A 106 -0.06 -9.13 24.62
C THR A 106 0.67 -8.31 23.56
N MET A 107 1.35 -7.23 24.00
CA MET A 107 2.19 -6.42 23.11
C MET A 107 3.35 -7.23 22.51
N GLY A 108 3.91 -8.19 23.28
CA GLY A 108 4.99 -9.06 22.79
C GLY A 108 4.58 -9.91 21.58
N GLN A 109 3.31 -10.35 21.51
CA GLN A 109 2.79 -11.04 20.32
C GLN A 109 2.74 -10.13 19.09
N VAL A 110 2.38 -8.86 19.28
CA VAL A 110 2.36 -7.86 18.20
C VAL A 110 3.77 -7.51 17.75
N GLN A 111 4.71 -7.35 18.68
CA GLN A 111 6.12 -7.08 18.37
C GLN A 111 6.79 -8.23 17.62
N ALA A 112 6.46 -9.49 17.96
CA ALA A 112 6.98 -10.65 17.26
C ALA A 112 6.60 -10.67 15.76
N LEU A 113 5.51 -10.01 15.36
CA LEU A 113 5.14 -9.89 13.94
C LEU A 113 6.17 -9.09 13.13
N LEU A 114 6.98 -8.24 13.77
CA LEU A 114 8.06 -7.49 13.11
C LEU A 114 9.23 -8.38 12.65
N GLU A 115 9.30 -9.63 13.12
CA GLU A 115 10.26 -10.65 12.67
C GLU A 115 9.70 -11.47 11.50
N THR A 116 8.54 -11.09 10.94
CA THR A 116 7.98 -11.77 9.77
C THR A 116 8.84 -11.47 8.53
N PRO A 117 9.27 -12.48 7.76
CA PRO A 117 9.93 -12.26 6.48
C PRO A 117 9.04 -11.50 5.50
N SER A 118 9.59 -10.46 4.88
CA SER A 118 8.90 -9.70 3.84
C SER A 118 8.68 -10.56 2.59
N LYS A 119 7.52 -10.39 1.95
CA LYS A 119 7.26 -11.00 0.63
C LYS A 119 7.95 -10.26 -0.52
N PHE A 120 8.42 -9.04 -0.29
CA PHE A 120 8.82 -8.12 -1.36
C PHE A 120 10.33 -7.88 -1.47
N TYR A 121 11.12 -8.36 -0.51
CA TYR A 121 12.58 -8.30 -0.54
C TYR A 121 13.18 -9.33 0.42
N ASP A 122 14.50 -9.45 0.46
CA ASP A 122 15.22 -10.33 1.39
C ASP A 122 15.47 -9.62 2.72
N GLY A 123 14.51 -9.74 3.65
CA GLY A 123 14.56 -9.12 4.97
C GLY A 123 13.24 -9.29 5.72
N PHE A 124 13.12 -8.68 6.90
CA PHE A 124 11.88 -8.66 7.66
C PHE A 124 10.92 -7.56 7.19
N VAL A 125 9.67 -7.61 7.58
CA VAL A 125 8.74 -6.49 7.34
C VAL A 125 9.26 -5.21 8.01
N GLU A 126 9.13 -4.06 7.33
CA GLU A 126 9.45 -2.73 7.87
C GLU A 126 8.68 -2.44 9.16
N GLY A 127 7.42 -2.84 9.14
CA GLY A 127 6.45 -2.61 10.17
C GLY A 127 5.15 -3.32 9.83
N VAL A 128 4.19 -3.19 10.73
CA VAL A 128 2.84 -3.69 10.55
C VAL A 128 1.83 -2.59 10.81
N VAL A 129 0.79 -2.55 9.98
CA VAL A 129 -0.43 -1.79 10.27
C VAL A 129 -1.40 -2.75 10.92
N ILE A 130 -1.80 -2.44 12.15
CA ILE A 130 -2.74 -3.22 12.94
C ILE A 130 -4.11 -2.62 12.70
N ARG A 131 -5.08 -3.46 12.32
CA ARG A 131 -6.46 -3.06 12.04
C ARG A 131 -7.40 -3.80 12.97
N LYS A 132 -8.30 -3.07 13.60
CA LYS A 132 -9.46 -3.61 14.29
C LYS A 132 -10.67 -3.36 13.40
N GLU A 133 -11.38 -4.42 13.06
CA GLU A 133 -12.49 -4.37 12.11
C GLU A 133 -13.76 -4.92 12.76
N CYS A 134 -14.90 -4.31 12.46
CA CYS A 134 -16.20 -4.72 12.97
C CYS A 134 -17.26 -4.47 11.90
N GLY A 135 -18.16 -5.42 11.66
CA GLY A 135 -19.26 -5.24 10.71
C GLY A 135 -18.81 -4.93 9.27
N GLY A 136 -17.64 -5.42 8.84
CA GLY A 136 -17.12 -5.21 7.49
C GLY A 136 -16.49 -3.83 7.24
N ILE A 137 -16.23 -3.07 8.31
CA ILE A 137 -15.54 -1.77 8.26
C ILE A 137 -14.37 -1.73 9.23
N LEU A 138 -13.43 -0.81 8.99
CA LEU A 138 -12.35 -0.50 9.91
C LEU A 138 -12.89 0.34 11.10
N ASP A 139 -12.69 -0.16 12.32
CA ASP A 139 -13.04 0.52 13.57
C ASP A 139 -11.85 1.33 14.11
N ALA A 140 -10.65 0.75 14.12
CA ALA A 140 -9.44 1.43 14.55
C ALA A 140 -8.20 0.90 13.83
N LYS A 141 -7.16 1.75 13.72
CA LYS A 141 -5.85 1.32 13.22
C LYS A 141 -4.70 1.91 14.03
N ALA A 142 -3.62 1.14 14.11
CA ALA A 142 -2.35 1.56 14.66
C ALA A 142 -1.23 1.12 13.72
N LYS A 143 -0.04 1.72 13.87
CA LYS A 143 1.16 1.27 13.17
C LYS A 143 2.24 0.94 14.19
N LEU A 144 2.97 -0.12 13.93
CA LEU A 144 4.19 -0.48 14.65
C LEU A 144 5.29 -0.66 13.62
N VAL A 145 6.40 0.05 13.78
CA VAL A 145 7.53 0.05 12.84
C VAL A 145 8.77 -0.36 13.62
N ARG A 146 9.69 -1.07 12.96
CA ARG A 146 10.94 -1.46 13.61
C ARG A 146 11.84 -0.24 13.87
N ASP A 147 12.57 -0.27 14.98
CA ASP A 147 13.43 0.84 15.40
C ASP A 147 14.62 1.06 14.45
N ASP A 148 15.17 -0.02 13.88
CA ASP A 148 16.25 0.02 12.90
C ASP A 148 15.82 0.69 11.58
N PHE A 149 14.55 0.53 11.19
CA PHE A 149 14.01 1.18 10.00
C PHE A 149 13.95 2.71 10.11
N LEU A 150 13.55 3.23 11.28
CA LEU A 150 13.42 4.68 11.49
C LEU A 150 14.75 5.43 11.29
N GLN A 151 15.86 4.80 11.64
CA GLN A 151 17.20 5.39 11.53
C GLN A 151 17.68 5.53 10.07
N HIS A 152 17.10 4.79 9.13
CA HIS A 152 17.52 4.80 7.72
C HIS A 152 16.73 5.77 6.82
N ILE A 153 15.70 6.46 7.35
CA ILE A 153 14.85 7.38 6.58
C ILE A 153 15.58 8.69 6.23
N ASP A 154 16.46 9.19 7.12
CA ASP A 154 16.98 10.56 7.02
C ASP A 154 18.14 10.74 6.03
N ASP A 155 18.96 9.72 5.79
CA ASP A 155 20.26 9.93 5.13
C ASP A 155 20.28 9.74 3.60
N HIS A 156 19.27 9.12 3.00
CA HIS A 156 19.46 8.49 1.68
C HIS A 156 18.75 9.10 0.47
N TRP A 157 17.75 9.97 0.65
CA TRP A 157 16.86 10.35 -0.46
C TRP A 157 17.31 11.55 -1.29
N THR A 158 18.07 12.50 -0.73
CA THR A 158 18.31 13.80 -1.39
C THR A 158 19.52 13.83 -2.33
N LYS A 159 20.36 12.78 -2.39
CA LYS A 159 21.65 12.82 -3.11
C LYS A 159 21.85 11.81 -4.24
N LYS A 160 20.94 10.86 -4.47
CA LYS A 160 21.02 9.89 -5.57
C LYS A 160 19.80 10.04 -6.47
N GLY A 161 20.00 10.04 -7.79
CA GLY A 161 18.90 10.02 -8.75
C GLY A 161 17.95 8.85 -8.48
N VAL A 162 16.71 8.93 -8.97
CA VAL A 162 15.69 7.92 -8.70
C VAL A 162 16.13 6.54 -9.20
N VAL A 163 16.37 5.64 -8.25
CA VAL A 163 16.55 4.20 -8.49
C VAL A 163 15.18 3.55 -8.45
N LYS A 164 14.86 2.69 -9.42
CA LYS A 164 13.57 2.00 -9.46
C LYS A 164 13.61 0.72 -8.65
N ASN A 165 12.54 0.39 -7.93
CA ASN A 165 12.37 -0.96 -7.39
C ASN A 165 12.15 -1.97 -8.52
N HIS A 166 12.36 -3.26 -8.23
CA HIS A 166 12.23 -4.31 -9.23
C HIS A 166 10.91 -5.06 -9.08
N LEU A 167 10.23 -5.24 -10.21
CA LEU A 167 9.06 -6.10 -10.30
C LEU A 167 9.46 -7.55 -10.51
N ARG A 168 8.71 -8.47 -9.91
CA ARG A 168 8.79 -9.90 -10.13
C ARG A 168 7.38 -10.44 -10.33
N PHE A 169 7.08 -10.80 -11.57
CA PHE A 169 5.85 -11.48 -11.94
C PHE A 169 5.97 -12.96 -11.53
N PHE A 170 4.95 -13.48 -10.84
CA PHE A 170 4.85 -14.89 -10.42
C PHE A 170 3.73 -15.59 -11.19
#